data_AF-Q74MQ5-F1
#
_entry.id   AF-Q74MQ5-F1
#
_cell.length_a   1.000
_cell.length_b   1.000
_cell.length_c   1.000
_cell.angle_alpha   90.00
_cell.angle_beta   90.00
_cell.angle_gamma   90.00
#
_symmetry.space_group_name_H-M   'P 1'
#
loop_
_entity.id
_entity.type
_entity.pdbx_description
1 polymer ?
#
loop_
_entity_poly.entity_id
_entity_poly.type
_entity_poly.pdbx_seq_one_letter_code
_entity_poly.pdbx_strand_id
1 'polypeptide(L)'
;MVEVVFEVSCGKTVTDKIELPDNIQGREKFKYGGKMVKMLWDLYKKANCNGAKVKIIAKGKKKAEKTIEIESDLDHRKRIGYGGKVVRIVWELYDLVK
;
A
#
# COMPACT_ATOMS: atom_id res chain seq x y z
N MET A 1 13.32 -7.58 7.08
CA MET A 1 12.65 -7.34 5.82
C MET A 1 11.18 -7.28 6.15
N VAL A 2 10.48 -6.26 5.68
CA VAL A 2 9.05 -6.09 5.88
C VAL A 2 8.35 -6.37 4.56
N GLU A 3 7.45 -7.34 4.54
CA GLU A 3 6.57 -7.58 3.39
C GLU A 3 5.33 -6.71 3.52
N VAL A 4 4.99 -5.94 2.49
CA VAL A 4 3.76 -5.16 2.42
C VAL A 4 2.89 -5.71 1.31
N VAL A 5 1.70 -6.19 1.66
CA VAL A 5 0.68 -6.69 0.72
C VAL A 5 -0.42 -5.64 0.60
N PHE A 6 -0.79 -5.33 -0.64
CA PHE A 6 -1.94 -4.51 -0.98
C PHE A 6 -3.03 -5.42 -1.53
N GLU A 7 -4.19 -5.45 -0.88
CA GLU A 7 -5.39 -6.12 -1.37
C GLU A 7 -6.41 -5.06 -1.76
N VAL A 8 -6.82 -5.05 -3.03
CA VAL A 8 -7.86 -4.16 -3.53
C VAL A 8 -9.09 -5.01 -3.83
N SER A 9 -10.18 -4.75 -3.12
CA SER A 9 -11.41 -5.54 -3.20
C SER A 9 -12.58 -4.72 -3.73
N CYS A 10 -13.21 -5.22 -4.79
CA CYS A 10 -14.35 -4.57 -5.43
C CYS A 10 -15.06 -5.53 -6.40
N GLY A 11 -15.94 -6.39 -5.87
CA GLY A 11 -16.56 -7.51 -6.61
C GLY A 11 -15.58 -8.64 -6.96
N LYS A 12 -14.30 -8.30 -7.18
CA LYS A 12 -13.15 -9.20 -7.24
C LYS A 12 -12.01 -8.64 -6.39
N THR A 13 -11.20 -9.52 -5.81
CA THR A 13 -10.01 -9.14 -5.04
C THR A 13 -8.77 -9.31 -5.89
N VAL A 14 -7.97 -8.25 -5.99
CA VAL A 14 -6.67 -8.27 -6.65
C VAL A 14 -5.60 -7.89 -5.63
N THR A 15 -4.50 -8.63 -5.62
CA THR A 15 -3.44 -8.48 -4.62
C THR A 15 -2.08 -8.33 -5.27
N ASP A 16 -1.23 -7.48 -4.71
CA ASP A 16 0.19 -7.39 -5.06
C ASP A 16 1.02 -7.11 -3.80
N LYS A 17 2.33 -7.40 -3.85
CA LYS A 17 3.21 -7.26 -2.69
C LYS A 17 4.55 -6.64 -3.01
N ILE A 18 5.11 -5.93 -2.04
CA ILE A 18 6.44 -5.34 -2.11
C ILE A 18 7.24 -5.67 -0.85
N GLU A 19 8.51 -5.99 -1.04
CA GLU A 19 9.44 -6.24 0.05
C GLU A 19 10.27 -4.99 0.32
N LEU A 20 10.30 -4.60 1.60
CA LEU A 20 11.01 -3.45 2.10
C LEU A 20 12.22 -3.92 2.93
N PRO A 21 13.45 -3.50 2.55
CA PRO A 21 14.65 -3.70 3.39
C PRO A 21 14.48 -3.06 4.77
N ASP A 22 15.23 -3.53 5.78
CA ASP A 22 15.12 -3.01 7.16
C ASP A 22 15.69 -1.59 7.35
N ASN A 23 16.61 -1.20 6.46
CA ASN A 23 17.39 0.04 6.57
C ASN A 23 17.05 1.05 5.46
N ILE A 24 15.77 1.20 5.09
CA ILE A 24 15.38 2.22 4.12
C ILE A 24 15.49 3.61 4.76
N GLN A 25 16.34 4.47 4.19
CA GLN A 25 16.52 5.85 4.64
C GLN A 25 16.54 6.87 3.49
N GLY A 26 16.25 8.13 3.82
CA GLY A 26 16.38 9.27 2.91
C GLY A 26 15.70 9.05 1.56
N ARG A 27 16.49 9.14 0.47
CA ARG A 27 16.01 9.02 -0.91
C ARG A 27 15.39 7.66 -1.25
N GLU A 28 15.75 6.60 -0.52
CA GLU A 28 15.16 5.27 -0.76
C GLU A 28 13.68 5.21 -0.35
N LYS A 29 13.28 5.92 0.73
CA LYS A 29 11.87 6.01 1.11
C LYS A 29 11.03 6.61 -0.03
N PHE A 30 11.54 7.61 -0.73
CA PHE A 30 10.87 8.17 -1.90
C PHE A 30 10.77 7.19 -3.06
N LYS A 31 11.85 6.44 -3.35
CA LYS A 31 11.87 5.43 -4.43
C LYS A 31 10.85 4.31 -4.17
N TYR A 32 10.80 3.78 -2.95
CA TYR A 32 9.84 2.75 -2.56
C TYR A 32 8.42 3.31 -2.46
N GLY A 33 8.25 4.53 -1.96
CA GLY A 33 6.95 5.21 -1.96
C GLY A 33 6.37 5.36 -3.36
N GLY A 34 7.17 5.81 -4.33
CA GLY A 34 6.75 5.91 -5.73
C GLY A 34 6.36 4.56 -6.34
N LYS A 35 7.09 3.49 -6.01
CA LYS A 35 6.73 2.12 -6.43
C LYS A 35 5.40 1.67 -5.84
N MET A 36 5.16 1.90 -4.55
CA MET A 36 3.89 1.55 -3.89
C MET A 36 2.69 2.25 -4.52
N VAL A 37 2.80 3.56 -4.81
CA VAL A 37 1.73 4.31 -5.50
C VAL A 37 1.44 3.71 -6.86
N LYS A 38 2.50 3.38 -7.63
CA LYS A 38 2.34 2.78 -8.95
C LYS A 38 1.65 1.41 -8.88
N MET A 39 2.10 0.54 -7.97
CA MET A 39 1.50 -0.78 -7.76
C MET A 39 0.03 -0.68 -7.36
N LEU A 40 -0.30 0.22 -6.43
CA LEU A 40 -1.66 0.48 -6.02
C LEU A 40 -2.53 0.86 -7.23
N TRP A 41 -2.05 1.77 -8.09
CA TRP A 41 -2.73 2.15 -9.34
C TRP A 41 -2.93 1.00 -10.31
N ASP A 42 -1.93 0.17 -10.49
CA ASP A 42 -2.05 -0.99 -11.37
C ASP A 42 -3.06 -2.00 -10.81
N LEU A 43 -3.10 -2.21 -9.49
CA LEU A 43 -4.13 -3.01 -8.83
C LEU A 43 -5.53 -2.43 -9.04
N TYR A 44 -5.73 -1.13 -8.85
CA TYR A 44 -7.03 -0.53 -9.10
C TYR A 44 -7.48 -0.61 -10.56
N LYS A 45 -6.57 -0.38 -11.51
CA LYS A 45 -6.87 -0.58 -12.94
C LYS A 45 -7.28 -2.03 -13.22
N LYS A 46 -6.62 -3.00 -12.60
CA LYS A 46 -6.99 -4.43 -12.69
C LYS A 46 -8.35 -4.70 -12.06
N ALA A 47 -8.67 -4.07 -10.92
CA ALA A 47 -9.96 -4.17 -10.24
C ALA A 47 -11.11 -3.62 -11.11
N ASN A 48 -10.83 -2.60 -11.94
CA ASN A 48 -11.76 -1.99 -12.92
C ASN A 48 -13.10 -1.59 -12.30
N CYS A 49 -13.07 -0.85 -11.19
CA CYS A 49 -14.28 -0.38 -10.55
C CYS A 49 -14.07 0.96 -9.83
N ASN A 50 -15.19 1.64 -9.53
CA ASN A 50 -15.22 2.83 -8.70
C ASN A 50 -15.58 2.42 -7.27
N GLY A 51 -14.82 2.89 -6.26
CA GLY A 51 -15.10 2.60 -4.84
C GLY A 51 -14.45 1.33 -4.27
N ALA A 52 -13.25 0.97 -4.74
CA ALA A 52 -12.55 -0.21 -4.23
C ALA A 52 -11.95 0.01 -2.82
N LYS A 53 -12.13 -0.98 -1.95
CA LYS A 53 -11.52 -1.00 -0.61
C LYS A 53 -10.08 -1.49 -0.70
N VAL A 54 -9.16 -0.81 -0.03
CA VAL A 54 -7.75 -1.21 0.03
C VAL A 54 -7.43 -1.70 1.42
N LYS A 55 -6.92 -2.91 1.51
CA LYS A 55 -6.36 -3.47 2.72
C LYS A 55 -4.84 -3.54 2.56
N ILE A 56 -4.13 -2.96 3.52
CA ILE A 56 -2.67 -2.89 3.57
C ILE A 56 -2.23 -3.77 4.72
N ILE A 57 -1.41 -4.76 4.43
CA ILE A 57 -0.91 -5.73 5.41
C ILE A 57 0.61 -5.63 5.42
N ALA A 58 1.18 -5.26 6.56
CA ALA A 58 2.62 -5.21 6.77
C ALA A 58 3.05 -6.36 7.70
N LYS A 59 3.96 -7.21 7.22
CA LYS A 59 4.49 -8.37 7.93
C LYS A 59 5.98 -8.21 8.17
N GLY A 60 6.35 -8.15 9.45
CA GLY A 60 7.73 -8.03 9.91
C GLY A 60 8.39 -9.35 10.29
N LYS A 61 9.68 -9.28 10.62
CA LYS A 61 10.53 -10.46 10.94
C LYS A 61 10.09 -11.25 12.19
N LYS A 62 9.40 -10.62 13.15
CA LYS A 62 9.06 -11.22 14.46
C LYS A 62 7.61 -11.72 14.56
N LYS A 63 7.00 -12.14 13.46
CA LYS A 63 5.53 -12.41 13.38
C LYS A 63 4.67 -11.18 13.73
N ALA A 64 5.27 -9.99 13.70
CA ALA A 64 4.55 -8.74 13.85
C ALA A 64 3.78 -8.50 12.53
N GLU A 65 2.48 -8.65 12.59
CA GLU A 65 1.58 -8.35 11.48
C GLU A 65 0.71 -7.17 11.88
N LYS A 66 0.60 -6.19 10.99
CA LYS A 66 -0.34 -5.08 11.13
C LYS A 66 -1.13 -4.92 9.84
N THR A 67 -2.43 -4.82 10.00
CA THR A 67 -3.39 -4.70 8.91
C THR A 67 -4.20 -3.43 9.11
N ILE A 68 -4.30 -2.62 8.06
CA ILE A 68 -5.18 -1.46 8.01
C ILE A 68 -6.03 -1.57 6.76
N GLU A 69 -7.32 -1.33 6.92
CA GLU A 69 -8.27 -1.19 5.82
C GLU A 69 -8.61 0.28 5.61
N ILE A 70 -8.56 0.72 4.37
CA ILE A 70 -8.88 2.07 3.95
C ILE A 70 -9.93 1.97 2.87
N GLU A 71 -11.08 2.54 3.15
CA GLU A 71 -12.10 2.76 2.13
C GLU A 71 -11.67 3.91 1.23
N SER A 72 -11.70 3.66 -0.07
CA SER A 72 -11.28 4.63 -1.06
C SER A 72 -12.41 4.99 -1.98
N ASP A 73 -12.90 6.21 -1.84
CA ASP A 73 -13.67 6.86 -2.90
C ASP A 73 -12.68 7.33 -3.97
N LEU A 74 -12.38 6.45 -4.93
CA LEU A 74 -11.48 6.75 -6.05
C LEU A 74 -12.18 7.59 -7.11
N ASP A 75 -12.52 8.82 -6.76
CA ASP A 75 -12.69 9.84 -7.78
C ASP A 75 -11.31 10.13 -8.40
N HIS A 76 -11.20 9.95 -9.71
CA HIS A 76 -10.01 10.19 -10.52
C HIS A 76 -9.42 11.61 -10.31
N ARG A 77 -10.20 12.57 -9.82
CA ARG A 77 -9.73 13.94 -9.50
C ARG A 77 -8.94 14.02 -8.18
N LYS A 78 -9.10 13.06 -7.26
CA LYS A 78 -8.45 13.05 -5.93
C LYS A 78 -7.18 12.16 -5.87
N ARG A 79 -6.70 11.72 -7.05
CA ARG A 79 -5.62 10.73 -7.25
C ARG A 79 -4.31 11.04 -6.52
N ILE A 80 -3.83 12.28 -6.58
CA ILE A 80 -2.50 12.65 -6.05
C ILE A 80 -2.50 12.63 -4.50
N GLY A 81 -3.57 13.11 -3.87
CA GLY A 81 -3.70 13.10 -2.41
C GLY A 81 -3.86 11.69 -1.83
N TYR A 82 -4.59 10.81 -2.53
CA TYR A 82 -4.85 9.46 -2.06
C TYR A 82 -3.59 8.56 -2.09
N GLY A 83 -2.80 8.61 -3.17
CA GLY A 83 -1.55 7.85 -3.25
C GLY A 83 -0.55 8.24 -2.15
N GLY A 84 -0.41 9.54 -1.88
CA GLY A 84 0.43 10.02 -0.78
C GLY A 84 -0.04 9.57 0.61
N LYS A 85 -1.35 9.54 0.84
CA LYS A 85 -1.94 9.03 2.08
C LYS A 85 -1.63 7.54 2.29
N VAL A 86 -1.81 6.72 1.26
CA VAL A 86 -1.52 5.28 1.33
C VAL A 86 -0.04 5.04 1.64
N VAL A 87 0.87 5.73 0.96
CA VAL A 87 2.32 5.61 1.22
C VAL A 87 2.66 5.99 2.67
N ARG A 88 2.06 7.06 3.20
CA ARG A 88 2.28 7.46 4.60
C ARG A 88 1.85 6.37 5.57
N ILE A 89 0.67 5.79 5.37
CA ILE A 89 0.17 4.68 6.20
C ILE A 89 1.09 3.46 6.11
N VAL A 90 1.58 3.14 4.91
CA VAL A 90 2.56 2.05 4.74
C VAL A 90 3.83 2.32 5.53
N TRP A 91 4.34 3.56 5.54
CA TRP A 91 5.53 3.90 6.33
C TRP A 91 5.28 3.81 7.84
N GLU A 92 4.10 4.24 8.30
CA GLU A 92 3.70 4.09 9.70
C GLU A 92 3.64 2.60 10.08
N LEU A 93 3.02 1.77 9.23
CA LEU A 93 2.99 0.31 9.43
C LEU A 93 4.39 -0.31 9.41
N TYR A 94 5.23 0.09 8.46
CA TYR A 94 6.61 -0.36 8.34
C TYR A 94 7.41 -0.06 9.61
N ASP A 95 7.32 1.16 10.15
CA ASP A 95 8.02 1.55 11.37
C ASP A 95 7.51 0.78 12.61
N LEU A 96 6.27 0.29 12.60
CA LEU A 96 5.69 -0.53 13.66
C LEU A 96 6.11 -2.02 13.62
N VAL A 97 6.44 -2.56 12.44
CA VAL A 97 6.72 -4.00 12.28
C VAL A 97 8.16 -4.34 11.91
N LYS A 98 8.99 -3.36 11.53
CA LYS A 98 10.41 -3.57 11.20
C LYS A 98 11.26 -4.01 12.39
#